data_AF-A0A953AMX6-F1
#
_entry.id   AF-A0A953AMX6-F1
#
_cell.length_a   1.000
_cell.length_b   1.000
_cell.length_c   1.000
_cell.angle_alpha   90.00
_cell.angle_beta   90.00
_cell.angle_gamma   90.00
#
_symmetry.space_group_name_H-M   'P 1'
#
loop_
_entity.id
_entity.type
_entity.pdbx_description
1 polymer ?
#
loop_
_entity_poly.entity_id
_entity_poly.type
_entity_poly.pdbx_seq_one_letter_code
_entity_poly.pdbx_strand_id
1 'polypeptide(L)'
;MGPSSERFDSMLAAQTLMLAASARGYDSCPMEGFNPIQVAKVLTIRRGAVIPLVIALGRRREGARVEPQWRRPFESAVVVH
;
A
#
# COMPACT_ATOMS: atom_id res chain seq x y z
N MET A 1 6.61 21.34 -7.47
CA MET A 1 6.13 20.26 -6.59
C MET A 1 7.37 19.56 -6.07
N GLY A 2 7.59 19.49 -4.75
CA GLY A 2 8.84 18.97 -4.17
C GLY A 2 8.85 17.44 -4.04
N PRO A 3 9.99 16.83 -3.66
CA PRO A 3 10.12 15.38 -3.49
C PRO A 3 9.21 14.78 -2.41
N SER A 4 8.61 15.60 -1.54
CA SER A 4 7.62 15.19 -0.54
C SER A 4 6.20 15.04 -1.11
N SER A 5 5.80 15.90 -2.05
CA SER A 5 4.46 15.86 -2.66
C SER A 5 4.24 14.66 -3.59
N GLU A 6 5.27 14.20 -4.31
CA GLU A 6 5.17 13.06 -5.24
C GLU A 6 4.86 11.72 -4.54
N ARG A 7 5.23 11.61 -3.26
CA ARG A 7 4.92 10.42 -2.44
C ARG A 7 3.45 10.35 -2.08
N PHE A 8 2.82 11.50 -1.82
CA PHE A 8 1.42 11.56 -1.44
C PHE A 8 0.50 11.07 -2.57
N ASP A 9 0.71 11.55 -3.79
CA ASP A 9 -0.08 11.15 -4.96
C ASP A 9 0.04 9.64 -5.23
N SER A 10 1.26 9.11 -5.12
CA SER A 10 1.52 7.68 -5.30
C SER A 10 0.83 6.81 -4.24
N MET A 11 0.74 7.30 -2.99
CA MET A 11 0.04 6.60 -1.90
C MET A 11 -1.47 6.58 -2.10
N LEU A 12 -2.06 7.67 -2.59
CA LEU A 12 -3.48 7.71 -2.94
C LEU A 12 -3.80 6.77 -4.11
N ALA A 13 -2.93 6.73 -5.12
CA ALA A 13 -3.04 5.77 -6.22
C ALA A 13 -2.94 4.32 -5.72
N ALA A 14 -2.00 4.05 -4.81
CA ALA A 14 -1.84 2.74 -4.19
C ALA A 14 -3.08 2.32 -3.38
N GLN A 15 -3.65 3.20 -2.57
CA GLN A 15 -4.90 2.96 -1.85
C GLN A 15 -6.04 2.64 -2.81
N THR A 16 -6.16 3.40 -3.90
CA THR A 16 -7.18 3.17 -4.94
C THR A 16 -7.01 1.80 -5.59
N LEU A 17 -5.77 1.39 -5.89
CA LEU A 17 -5.46 0.07 -6.42
C LEU A 17 -5.87 -1.05 -5.46
N MET A 18 -5.60 -0.90 -4.16
CA MET A 18 -5.98 -1.88 -3.13
C MET A 18 -7.51 -2.00 -2.98
N LEU A 19 -8.24 -0.89 -3.04
CA LEU A 19 -9.71 -0.90 -3.05
C LEU A 19 -10.26 -1.61 -4.30
N ALA A 20 -9.69 -1.33 -5.48
CA ALA A 20 -10.07 -1.99 -6.72
C ALA A 20 -9.74 -3.50 -6.73
N ALA A 21 -8.63 -3.90 -6.11
CA ALA A 21 -8.27 -5.30 -5.91
C ALA A 21 -9.33 -6.02 -5.08
N SER A 22 -9.69 -5.46 -3.91
CA SER A 22 -10.74 -5.98 -3.04
C SER A 22 -12.07 -6.14 -3.76
N ALA A 23 -12.50 -5.11 -4.52
CA ALA A 23 -13.72 -5.16 -5.33
C ALA A 23 -13.72 -6.28 -6.39
N ARG A 24 -12.54 -6.72 -6.84
CA ARG A 24 -12.37 -7.85 -7.78
C ARG A 24 -12.08 -9.19 -7.10
N GLY A 25 -12.20 -9.27 -5.77
CA GLY A 25 -11.94 -10.50 -5.02
C GLY A 25 -10.46 -10.87 -4.88
N TYR A 26 -9.57 -9.88 -5.01
CA TYR A 26 -8.15 -10.01 -4.69
C TYR A 26 -7.86 -9.43 -3.30
N ASP A 27 -6.94 -10.06 -2.60
CA ASP A 27 -6.32 -9.51 -1.41
C ASP A 27 -5.05 -8.74 -1.78
N SER A 28 -4.76 -7.72 -0.97
CA SER A 28 -3.55 -6.94 -1.08
C SER A 28 -2.88 -6.74 0.28
N CYS A 29 -1.55 -6.72 0.31
CA CYS A 29 -0.76 -6.38 1.48
C CYS A 29 0.30 -5.32 1.12
N PRO A 30 0.15 -4.06 1.58
CA PRO A 30 1.16 -3.02 1.37
C PRO A 30 2.35 -3.21 2.32
N MET A 31 3.56 -3.00 1.82
CA MET A 31 4.82 -3.19 2.54
C MET A 31 5.79 -2.04 2.26
N GLU A 32 6.26 -1.38 3.32
CA GLU A 32 7.27 -0.31 3.25
C GLU A 32 8.67 -0.76 3.70
N GLY A 33 8.77 -1.84 4.49
CA GLY A 33 10.02 -2.33 5.09
C GLY A 33 10.95 -3.09 4.14
N PHE A 34 11.23 -2.57 2.96
CA PHE A 34 12.11 -3.18 1.95
C PHE A 34 13.38 -2.37 1.70
N ASN A 35 14.38 -2.98 1.05
CA ASN A 35 15.58 -2.27 0.59
C ASN A 35 15.33 -1.67 -0.82
N PRO A 36 15.14 -0.34 -0.96
CA PRO A 36 14.75 0.27 -2.23
C PRO A 36 15.83 0.15 -3.30
N ILE A 37 17.12 0.14 -2.91
CA ILE A 37 18.24 0.00 -3.85
C ILE A 37 18.24 -1.40 -4.46
N GLN A 38 18.02 -2.43 -3.65
CA GLN A 38 17.99 -3.82 -4.13
C GLN A 38 16.76 -4.07 -5.02
N VAL A 39 15.58 -3.59 -4.61
CA VAL A 39 14.36 -3.73 -5.44
C VAL A 39 14.51 -3.01 -6.78
N ALA A 40 15.04 -1.78 -6.78
CA ALA A 40 15.26 -1.02 -8.01
C ALA A 40 16.24 -1.74 -8.96
N LYS A 41 17.29 -2.39 -8.42
CA LYS A 41 18.24 -3.19 -9.22
C LYS A 41 17.57 -4.42 -9.84
N VAL A 42 16.84 -5.21 -9.03
CA VAL A 42 16.19 -6.45 -9.49
C VAL A 42 15.14 -6.15 -10.56
N LEU A 43 14.37 -5.07 -10.40
CA LEU A 43 13.31 -4.68 -11.34
C LEU A 43 13.79 -3.74 -12.46
N THR A 44 15.10 -3.48 -12.56
CA THR A 44 15.70 -2.59 -13.57
C THR A 44 15.01 -1.21 -13.64
N ILE A 45 14.69 -0.64 -12.49
CA ILE A 45 14.00 0.66 -12.39
C ILE A 45 15.00 1.78 -12.71
N ARG A 46 14.55 2.80 -13.44
CA ARG A 46 15.37 3.96 -13.80
C ARG A 46 15.89 4.70 -12.56
N ARG A 47 17.12 5.20 -12.66
CA ARG A 47 17.74 6.03 -11.63
C ARG A 47 16.92 7.30 -11.41
N GLY A 48 16.71 7.66 -10.14
CA GLY A 48 15.89 8.82 -9.74
C GLY A 48 14.42 8.51 -9.48
N ALA A 49 13.95 7.29 -9.80
CA ALA A 49 12.62 6.86 -9.39
C ALA A 49 12.58 6.56 -7.87
N VAL A 50 11.45 6.86 -7.26
CA VAL A 50 11.15 6.53 -5.87
C VAL A 50 10.17 5.36 -5.86
N ILE A 51 10.48 4.31 -5.09
CA ILE A 51 9.55 3.22 -4.82
C ILE A 51 8.83 3.57 -3.52
N PRO A 52 7.54 3.94 -3.56
CA PRO A 52 6.87 4.49 -2.39
C PRO A 52 6.33 3.36 -1.48
N LEU A 53 5.91 2.23 -2.05
CA LEU A 53 5.60 0.97 -1.35
C LEU A 53 5.73 -0.22 -2.31
N VAL A 54 5.73 -1.44 -1.77
CA VAL A 54 5.52 -2.69 -2.51
C VAL A 54 4.17 -3.28 -2.10
N ILE A 55 3.40 -3.81 -3.05
CA ILE A 55 2.09 -4.43 -2.79
C ILE A 55 2.15 -5.89 -3.21
N ALA A 56 1.96 -6.82 -2.28
CA ALA A 56 1.62 -8.18 -2.64
C ALA A 56 0.15 -8.23 -3.06
N LEU A 57 -0.16 -8.80 -4.22
CA LEU A 57 -1.51 -8.91 -4.77
C LEU A 57 -1.79 -10.37 -5.15
N GLY A 58 -2.92 -10.91 -4.74
CA GLY A 58 -3.27 -12.30 -5.06
C GLY A 58 -4.65 -12.71 -4.58
N ARG A 59 -5.05 -13.94 -4.88
CA ARG A 59 -6.27 -14.52 -4.29
C ARG A 59 -5.93 -15.18 -2.96
N ARG A 60 -6.81 -15.01 -1.97
CA ARG A 60 -6.66 -15.66 -0.67
C ARG A 60 -6.66 -17.18 -0.85
N ARG A 61 -5.69 -17.86 -0.23
CA ARG A 61 -5.71 -19.32 -0.10
C ARG A 61 -6.85 -19.73 0.84
N GLU A 62 -7.49 -20.86 0.57
CA GLU A 62 -8.38 -21.51 1.52
C GLU A 62 -7.66 -21.77 2.86
N GLY A 63 -8.33 -21.45 3.98
CA GLY A 63 -7.75 -21.58 5.32
C GLY A 63 -6.69 -20.53 5.70
N ALA A 64 -6.50 -19.46 4.91
CA ALA A 64 -5.59 -18.39 5.28
C ALA A 64 -6.03 -17.71 6.60
N ARG A 65 -5.07 -17.53 7.52
CA ARG A 65 -5.28 -16.81 8.77
C ARG A 65 -5.48 -15.32 8.48
N VAL A 66 -6.63 -14.78 8.89
CA VAL A 66 -6.95 -13.35 8.78
C VAL A 66 -7.10 -12.82 10.19
N GLU A 67 -6.21 -11.89 10.57
CA GLU A 67 -6.35 -11.21 11.84
C GLU A 67 -7.56 -10.26 11.83
N PRO A 68 -8.24 -10.08 12.98
CA PRO A 68 -9.27 -9.07 13.10
C PRO A 68 -8.67 -7.68 12.84
N GLN A 69 -9.37 -6.85 12.07
CA GLN A 69 -8.94 -5.49 11.83
C GLN A 69 -9.19 -4.63 13.08
N TRP A 70 -8.11 -4.24 13.75
CA TRP A 70 -8.18 -3.31 14.85
C TRP A 70 -8.28 -1.87 14.34
N ARG A 71 -9.40 -1.20 14.61
CA ARG A 71 -9.61 0.21 14.27
C ARG A 71 -9.83 1.00 15.55
N ARG A 72 -9.30 2.23 15.60
CA ARG A 72 -9.57 3.14 16.71
C ARG A 72 -11.08 3.48 16.77
N PRO A 73 -11.66 3.68 17.96
CA PRO A 73 -13.05 4.14 18.09
C PRO A 73 -13.28 5.46 17.34
N PHE A 74 -14.46 5.62 16.77
CA PHE A 74 -14.83 6.76 15.92
C PHE A 74 -14.64 8.10 16.65
N GLU A 75 -15.06 8.17 17.90
CA GLU A 75 -15.01 9.35 18.78
C GLU A 75 -13.57 9.80 19.04
N SER A 76 -12.60 8.88 18.93
CA SER A 76 -11.17 9.17 19.12
C SER A 76 -10.44 9.55 17.82
N ALA A 77 -11.12 9.41 16.68
CA ALA A 77 -10.56 9.56 15.34
C ALA A 77 -11.19 10.70 14.54
N VAL A 78 -12.40 11.16 14.89
CA VAL A 78 -13.15 12.18 14.15
C VAL A 78 -13.57 13.32 15.09
N VAL A 79 -13.34 14.56 14.65
CA VAL A 79 -13.83 15.78 15.32
C VAL A 79 -14.94 16.36 14.45
N VAL A 80 -16.12 16.56 15.04
CA VAL A 80 -17.27 17.19 14.38
C VAL A 80 -17.37 18.62 14.91
N HIS A 81 -17.40 19.59 14.00
CA HIS A 81 -17.55 21.02 14.28
C HIS A 81 -18.97 21.48 13.96
#